data_AF-A0A840NVS1-F1
#
_entry.id   AF-A0A840NVS1-F1
#
_cell.length_a   1.000
_cell.length_b   1.000
_cell.length_c   1.000
_cell.angle_alpha   90.00
_cell.angle_beta   90.00
_cell.angle_gamma   90.00
#
_symmetry.space_group_name_H-M   'P 1'
#
loop_
_entity.id
_entity.type
_entity.pdbx_description
1 polymer ?
#
loop_
_entity_poly.entity_id
_entity_poly.type
_entity_poly.pdbx_seq_one_letter_code
_entity_poly.pdbx_strand_id
1 'polypeptide(L)' 'MCKKYQLTSEIKKIKHALTRNIINLYRIRALKDFNDVKAGTLGGFIEKEVNLSHDG' A
#
# COMPACT_ATOMS: atom_id res chain seq x y z
N MET A 1 8.32 -10.33 -13.29
CA MET A 1 7.98 -8.92 -12.98
C MET A 1 8.59 -8.55 -11.64
N CYS A 2 9.30 -7.43 -11.54
CA CYS A 2 9.90 -6.95 -10.29
C CYS A 2 8.92 -6.04 -9.53
N LYS A 3 8.44 -6.50 -8.37
CA LYS A 3 7.54 -5.71 -7.51
C LYS A 3 8.17 -4.37 -7.12
N LYS A 4 7.37 -3.30 -7.12
CA LYS A 4 7.80 -1.96 -6.71
C LYS A 4 7.72 -1.73 -5.21
N TYR A 5 6.74 -2.32 -4.56
CA TYR A 5 6.48 -2.14 -3.13
C TYR A 5 5.95 -3.44 -2.53
N GLN A 6 5.86 -3.47 -1.21
CA GLN A 6 5.19 -4.52 -0.45
C GLN A 6 4.24 -3.91 0.57
N LEU A 7 3.20 -4.66 0.94
CA LEU A 7 2.43 -4.36 2.15
C LEU A 7 3.28 -4.65 3.39
N THR A 8 3.09 -3.87 4.44
CA THR A 8 3.75 -4.07 5.73
C THR A 8 2.72 -4.52 6.78
N SER A 9 3.21 -4.85 7.98
CA SER A 9 2.36 -5.23 9.12
C SER A 9 1.67 -4.04 9.80
N GLU A 10 1.94 -2.80 9.37
CA GLU A 10 1.26 -1.60 9.90
C GLU A 10 -0.13 -1.47 9.26
N ILE A 11 -1.16 -1.52 10.11
CA ILE A 11 -2.57 -1.60 9.69
C ILE A 11 -3.34 -0.39 10.21
N LYS A 12 -4.13 0.23 9.33
CA LYS A 12 -5.14 1.24 9.68
C LYS A 12 -6.53 0.68 9.42
N LYS A 13 -7.36 0.63 10.46
CA LYS A 13 -8.78 0.24 10.35
C LYS A 13 -9.64 1.48 10.11
N ILE A 14 -10.43 1.47 9.06
CA ILE A 14 -11.39 2.54 8.76
C ILE A 14 -12.80 1.96 8.69
N LYS A 15 -13.79 2.70 9.19
CA LYS A 15 -15.19 2.35 9.04
C LYS A 15 -15.72 3.02 7.79
N HIS A 16 -16.18 2.23 6.83
CA HIS A 16 -16.78 2.74 5.62
C HIS A 16 -18.14 3.38 5.96
N ALA A 17 -18.31 4.67 5.67
CA ALA A 17 -19.45 5.44 6.15
C ALA A 17 -20.81 4.90 5.62
N LEU A 18 -20.83 4.43 4.37
CA LEU A 18 -22.05 3.97 3.70
C LEU A 18 -22.40 2.52 4.05
N THR A 19 -21.42 1.62 3.96
CA THR A 19 -21.65 0.17 4.15
C THR A 19 -21.51 -0.25 5.61
N ARG A 20 -21.01 0.63 6.48
CA ARG A 20 -20.68 0.37 7.90
C ARG A 20 -19.65 -0.75 8.12
N ASN A 21 -19.07 -1.28 7.05
CA ASN A 21 -18.03 -2.31 7.10
C ASN A 21 -16.71 -1.72 7.58
N ILE A 22 -15.92 -2.55 8.26
CA ILE A 22 -14.55 -2.20 8.65
C ILE A 22 -13.62 -2.65 7.53
N ILE A 23 -12.82 -1.72 7.02
CA ILE A 23 -11.80 -1.97 6.00
C ILE A 23 -10.43 -1.87 6.69
N ASN A 24 -9.58 -2.87 6.45
CA ASN A 24 -8.19 -2.84 6.86
C ASN A 24 -7.35 -2.31 5.70
N LEU A 25 -6.55 -1.28 5.96
CA LEU A 25 -5.55 -0.78 5.01
C LEU A 25 -4.16 -1.08 5.55
N TYR A 26 -3.26 -1.48 4.66
CA TYR A 26 -1.88 -1.84 4.98
C TYR A 26 -0.94 -0.78 4.44
N ARG A 27 -0.01 -0.31 5.29
CA ARG A 27 1.02 0.64 4.87
C ARG A 27 1.92 -0.03 3.84
N ILE A 28 2.27 0.67 2.76
CA ILE A 28 3.19 0.16 1.75
C ILE A 28 4.62 0.63 2.02
N ARG A 29 5.60 -0.19 1.62
CA ARG A 29 7.02 0.15 1.59
C ARG A 29 7.62 -0.12 0.22
N ALA A 30 8.35 0.83 -0.34
CA ALA A 30 9.10 0.66 -1.58
C ALA A 30 10.14 -0.47 -1.44
N LEU A 31 10.20 -1.35 -2.44
CA LEU A 31 11.18 -2.45 -2.53
C LEU A 31 12.40 -2.07 -3.38
N LYS A 32 12.25 -1.09 -4.27
CA LYS A 32 13.28 -0.57 -5.15
C LYS A 32 13.10 0.92 -5.34
N ASP A 33 14.10 1.58 -5.89
CA ASP A 33 13.99 2.95 -6.37
C ASP A 33 13.06 3.00 -7.60
N PHE A 34 12.15 3.98 -7.64
CA PHE A 34 11.34 4.27 -8.82
C PHE A 34 10.88 5.73 -8.80
N ASN A 35 11.03 6.42 -9.92
CA ASN A 35 10.82 7.86 -10.03
C ASN A 35 11.59 8.59 -8.89
N ASP A 36 10.92 9.43 -8.10
CA ASP A 36 11.51 10.13 -6.95
C ASP A 36 11.44 9.34 -5.62
N VAL A 37 10.97 8.08 -5.64
CA VAL A 37 10.81 7.25 -4.44
C VAL A 37 12.01 6.32 -4.29
N LYS A 38 12.61 6.31 -3.10
CA LYS A 38 13.74 5.43 -2.75
C LYS A 38 13.29 4.11 -2.14
N ALA A 39 14.10 3.07 -2.34
CA ALA A 39 13.89 1.77 -1.71
C ALA A 39 13.82 1.93 -0.18
N GLY A 40 12.88 1.23 0.45
CA GLY A 40 12.64 1.32 1.88
C GLY A 40 11.73 2.47 2.32
N THR A 41 11.44 3.46 1.47
CA THR A 41 10.52 4.56 1.80
C THR A 41 9.11 4.04 2.08
N LEU A 42 8.50 4.52 3.17
CA LEU A 42 7.11 4.23 3.51
C LEU A 42 6.15 5.13 2.70
N GLY A 43 5.17 4.52 2.03
CA GLY A 43 4.22 5.21 1.14
C GLY A 43 2.86 5.48 1.80
N GLY A 44 1.76 5.32 1.07
CA GLY A 44 0.40 5.39 1.60
C GLY A 44 -0.09 4.07 2.22
N PHE A 45 -1.41 3.95 2.40
CA PHE A 45 -2.08 2.73 2.81
C PHE A 45 -3.03 2.24 1.71
N ILE A 46 -3.04 0.94 1.44
CA ILE A 46 -3.96 0.31 0.47
C ILE A 46 -4.60 -0.94 1.06
N GLU A 47 -5.78 -1.33 0.57
CA GLU A 47 -6.49 -2.52 1.07
C GLU A 47 -5.85 -3.82 0.56
N LYS A 48 -5.59 -3.92 -0.75
CA LYS A 48 -5.01 -5.10 -1.41
C LYS A 48 -3.90 -4.69 -2.37
N GLU A 49 -2.98 -5.61 -2.65
CA GLU A 49 -1.84 -5.36 -3.55
C GLU A 49 -2.30 -4.88 -4.93
N VAL A 50 -3.42 -5.41 -5.45
CA VAL A 50 -4.01 -5.05 -6.76
C VAL A 50 -4.55 -3.61 -6.85
N ASN A 51 -4.75 -2.93 -5.71
CA ASN A 51 -5.27 -1.56 -5.72
C ASN A 51 -4.23 -0.52 -6.17
N LEU A 52 -2.96 -0.90 -6.27
CA LEU A 52 -1.90 -0.03 -6.77
C LEU A 52 -1.04 -0.84 -7.76
N SER A 53 -0.56 -0.20 -8.82
CA SER A 53 0.19 -0.91 -9.86
C SER A 53 1.65 -1.12 -9.44
N HIS A 54 2.19 -2.29 -9.80
CA HIS A 54 3.63 -2.52 -9.77
C HIS A 54 4.33 -2.07 -11.06
N ASP A 55 3.59 -1.62 -12.06
CA ASP A 55 4.13 -1.16 -13.34
C ASP A 55 4.41 0.36 -13.37
N GLY A 56 5.34 0.78 -14.22
CA GLY A 56 5.83 2.15 -14.47
C GLY A 56 7.09 2.55 -13.71
#